data_AF-R0MVJ2-F1
#
_entry.id   AF-R0MVJ2-F1
#
_cell.length_a   1.000
_cell.length_b   1.000
_cell.length_c   1.000
_cell.angle_alpha   90.00
_cell.angle_beta   90.00
_cell.angle_gamma   90.00
#
_symmetry.space_group_name_H-M   'P 1'
#
loop_
_entity.id
_entity.type
_entity.pdbx_description
1 polymer ?
#
loop_
_entity_poly.entity_id
_entity_poly.type
_entity_poly.pdbx_seq_one_letter_code
_entity_poly.pdbx_strand_id
1 'polypeptide(L)'
;MVLSKKRARKVLEEIIALFPDAKPSLDFTNHFELLVAVMLSAQTTDAAVNKATPGLFAAFPTPQAMSVATESEIASHISRLRLYRNKAKFLKKCAQQLLDDFDGQVPQTREELESLAGVGRKTANVVMSVGFG
;
A
#
# COMPACT_ATOMS: atom_id res chain seq x y z
N MET A 1 -15.33 -1.53 -29.37
CA MET A 1 -16.69 -2.03 -29.06
C MET A 1 -16.77 -2.27 -27.56
N VAL A 2 -17.72 -1.65 -26.85
CA VAL A 2 -17.86 -1.75 -25.38
C VAL A 2 -19.03 -2.69 -25.04
N LEU A 3 -18.92 -3.48 -23.97
CA LEU A 3 -19.98 -4.39 -23.52
C LEU A 3 -21.23 -3.61 -23.08
N SER A 4 -22.42 -4.18 -23.33
CA SER A 4 -23.64 -3.68 -22.70
C SER A 4 -23.65 -3.97 -21.19
N LYS A 5 -24.42 -3.20 -20.41
CA LYS A 5 -24.55 -3.41 -18.95
C LYS A 5 -24.91 -4.86 -18.60
N LYS A 6 -25.84 -5.48 -19.35
CA LYS A 6 -26.24 -6.88 -19.16
C LYS A 6 -25.07 -7.85 -19.37
N ARG A 7 -24.27 -7.65 -20.43
CA ARG A 7 -23.11 -8.50 -20.71
C ARG A 7 -21.98 -8.29 -19.69
N ALA A 8 -21.71 -7.05 -19.29
CA ALA A 8 -20.73 -6.74 -18.26
C ALA A 8 -21.09 -7.41 -16.92
N ARG A 9 -22.37 -7.37 -16.53
CA ARG A 9 -22.85 -8.04 -15.32
C ARG A 9 -22.63 -9.55 -15.38
N LYS A 10 -22.97 -10.19 -16.51
CA LYS A 10 -22.72 -11.62 -16.68
C LYS A 10 -21.24 -11.97 -16.55
N VAL A 11 -20.35 -11.17 -17.15
CA VAL A 11 -18.89 -11.37 -17.01
C VAL A 11 -18.45 -11.27 -15.54
N LEU A 12 -18.96 -10.29 -14.78
CA LEU A 12 -18.64 -10.15 -13.36
C LEU A 12 -19.14 -11.35 -12.54
N GLU A 13 -20.35 -11.84 -12.80
CA GLU A 13 -20.91 -13.03 -12.13
C GLU A 13 -20.04 -14.28 -12.37
N GLU A 14 -19.56 -14.49 -13.59
CA GLU A 14 -18.65 -15.60 -13.93
C GLU A 14 -17.28 -15.44 -13.26
N ILE A 15 -16.70 -14.22 -13.23
CA ILE A 15 -15.43 -13.95 -12.54
C ILE A 15 -15.56 -14.26 -11.05
N ILE A 16 -16.65 -13.83 -10.40
CA ILE A 16 -16.90 -14.10 -8.99
C ILE A 16 -17.03 -15.60 -8.73
N ALA A 17 -17.71 -16.34 -9.61
CA ALA A 17 -17.84 -17.79 -9.50
C ALA A 17 -16.51 -18.55 -9.68
N LEU A 18 -15.61 -18.03 -10.54
CA LEU A 18 -14.29 -18.62 -10.76
C LEU A 18 -13.30 -18.34 -9.62
N PHE A 19 -13.47 -17.22 -8.91
CA PHE A 19 -12.58 -16.79 -7.83
C PHE A 19 -13.38 -16.43 -6.56
N PRO A 20 -14.10 -17.40 -5.95
CA PRO A 20 -15.00 -17.14 -4.83
C PRO A 20 -14.29 -16.61 -3.58
N ASP A 21 -13.01 -16.96 -3.41
CA ASP A 21 -12.19 -16.61 -2.26
C ASP A 21 -11.06 -15.63 -2.62
N ALA A 22 -11.25 -14.80 -3.65
CA ALA A 22 -10.27 -13.79 -4.03
C ALA A 22 -9.96 -12.85 -2.85
N LYS A 23 -8.69 -12.80 -2.45
CA LYS A 23 -8.19 -11.99 -1.33
C LYS A 23 -7.00 -11.14 -1.76
N PRO A 24 -6.72 -10.04 -1.04
CA PRO A 24 -5.47 -9.30 -1.21
C PRO A 24 -4.27 -10.23 -1.06
N SER A 25 -3.29 -10.11 -1.95
CA SER A 25 -2.06 -10.91 -1.98
C SER A 25 -0.88 -10.30 -1.22
N LEU A 26 -1.02 -9.07 -0.73
CA LEU A 26 0.01 -8.41 0.08
C LEU A 26 -0.10 -8.85 1.54
N ASP A 27 1.04 -9.16 2.16
CA ASP A 27 1.10 -9.55 3.57
C ASP A 27 1.20 -8.31 4.47
N PHE A 28 0.28 -8.18 5.42
CA PHE A 28 0.22 -7.11 6.41
C PHE A 28 -0.57 -7.54 7.65
N THR A 29 -0.31 -6.88 8.79
CA THR A 29 -0.98 -7.16 10.07
C THR A 29 -1.80 -5.98 10.61
N ASN A 30 -1.59 -4.79 10.04
CA ASN A 30 -2.26 -3.55 10.45
C ASN A 30 -2.35 -2.56 9.28
N HIS A 31 -3.08 -1.44 9.45
CA HIS A 31 -3.29 -0.44 8.41
C HIS A 31 -2.01 0.25 7.93
N PHE A 32 -1.04 0.47 8.82
CA PHE A 32 0.23 1.08 8.44
C PHE A 32 1.04 0.15 7.53
N GLU A 33 1.15 -1.14 7.89
CA GLU A 33 1.78 -2.14 7.05
C GLU A 33 1.08 -2.28 5.70
N LEU A 34 -0.26 -2.28 5.67
CA LEU A 34 -1.02 -2.29 4.42
C LEU A 34 -0.67 -1.08 3.55
N LEU A 35 -0.69 0.13 4.11
CA LEU A 35 -0.36 1.36 3.39
C LEU A 35 1.04 1.28 2.78
N VAL A 36 2.04 0.89 3.58
CA VAL A 36 3.44 0.74 3.13
C VAL A 36 3.54 -0.31 2.03
N ALA A 37 2.92 -1.48 2.19
CA ALA A 37 2.95 -2.56 1.20
C ALA A 37 2.33 -2.13 -0.14
N VAL A 38 1.19 -1.42 -0.11
CA VAL A 38 0.54 -0.91 -1.34
C VAL A 38 1.38 0.17 -2.01
N MET A 39 2.03 1.06 -1.24
CA MET A 39 2.98 2.04 -1.78
C MET A 39 4.18 1.35 -2.46
N LEU A 40 4.69 0.28 -1.86
CA LEU A 40 5.77 -0.52 -2.45
C LEU A 40 5.35 -1.27 -3.71
N SER A 41 4.07 -1.60 -3.87
CA SER A 41 3.51 -2.35 -5.00
C SER A 41 3.61 -1.61 -6.35
N ALA A 42 3.87 -0.30 -6.35
CA ALA A 42 4.02 0.48 -7.58
C ALA A 42 5.15 -0.09 -8.47
N GLN A 43 4.80 -0.50 -9.69
CA GLN A 43 5.72 -1.08 -10.69
C GLN A 43 6.54 -2.28 -10.17
N THR A 44 5.95 -3.11 -9.32
CA THR A 44 6.54 -4.36 -8.84
C THR A 44 5.44 -5.41 -8.63
N THR A 45 5.83 -6.63 -8.28
CA THR A 45 4.89 -7.72 -7.99
C THR A 45 4.69 -7.86 -6.49
N ASP A 46 3.50 -8.29 -6.07
CA ASP A 46 3.19 -8.52 -4.66
C ASP A 46 4.15 -9.54 -4.03
N ALA A 47 4.53 -10.59 -4.77
CA ALA A 47 5.55 -11.55 -4.31
C ALA A 47 6.92 -10.90 -4.01
N ALA A 48 7.32 -9.87 -4.77
CA ALA A 48 8.55 -9.14 -4.49
C ALA A 48 8.39 -8.23 -3.26
N VAL A 49 7.22 -7.61 -3.09
CA VAL A 49 6.89 -6.80 -1.90
C VAL A 49 6.92 -7.67 -0.64
N ASN A 50 6.21 -8.80 -0.64
CA ASN A 50 6.13 -9.72 0.51
C ASN A 50 7.50 -10.34 0.86
N LYS A 51 8.44 -10.39 -0.08
CA LYS A 51 9.83 -10.79 0.21
C LYS A 51 10.65 -9.68 0.89
N ALA A 52 10.30 -8.41 0.66
CA ALA A 52 11.03 -7.25 1.18
C ALA A 52 10.45 -6.75 2.51
N THR A 53 9.13 -6.80 2.69
CA THR A 53 8.43 -6.22 3.84
C THR A 53 8.75 -6.84 5.19
N PRO A 54 9.05 -8.15 5.37
CA PRO A 54 9.31 -8.71 6.70
C PRO A 54 10.48 -8.03 7.41
N GLY A 55 11.59 -7.80 6.69
CA GLY A 55 12.74 -7.10 7.24
C GLY A 55 12.50 -5.60 7.45
N LEU A 56 11.70 -4.98 6.57
CA LEU A 56 11.33 -3.57 6.69
C LEU A 56 10.43 -3.34 7.92
N PHE A 57 9.41 -4.18 8.13
CA PHE A 57 8.46 -4.05 9.24
C PHE A 57 9.08 -4.41 10.58
N ALA A 58 10.01 -5.37 10.61
CA ALA A 58 10.79 -5.64 11.82
C ALA A 58 11.66 -4.45 12.24
N ALA A 59 12.26 -3.73 11.28
CA ALA A 59 13.10 -2.56 11.55
C ALA A 59 12.28 -1.30 11.86
N PHE A 60 11.15 -1.10 11.16
CA PHE A 60 10.32 0.09 11.24
C PHE A 60 8.83 -0.27 11.39
N PRO A 61 8.42 -0.80 12.56
CA PRO A 61 7.06 -1.32 12.76
C PRO A 61 5.98 -0.23 12.85
N THR A 62 6.37 1.03 13.03
CA THR A 62 5.43 2.15 13.25
C THR A 62 5.81 3.37 12.40
N PRO A 63 4.86 4.31 12.19
CA PRO A 63 5.17 5.59 11.55
C PRO A 63 6.30 6.35 12.28
N GLN A 64 6.34 6.29 13.62
CA GLN A 64 7.40 6.90 14.43
C GLN A 64 8.76 6.30 14.11
N ALA A 65 8.87 4.97 14.05
CA ALA A 65 10.13 4.30 13.74
C ALA A 65 10.60 4.61 12.30
N MET A 66 9.67 4.65 11.34
CA MET A 66 9.99 4.92 9.94
C MET A 66 10.32 6.41 9.68
N SER A 67 9.70 7.35 10.41
CA SER A 67 9.92 8.79 10.21
C SER A 67 11.31 9.24 10.68
N VAL A 68 11.86 8.63 11.73
CA VAL A 68 13.20 8.94 12.25
C VAL A 68 14.33 8.26 11.46
N ALA A 69 14.04 7.16 10.76
CA ALA A 69 15.00 6.46 9.92
C ALA A 69 15.49 7.30 8.74
N THR A 70 16.74 7.16 8.34
CA THR A 70 17.26 7.79 7.13
C THR A 70 16.67 7.13 5.88
N GLU A 71 16.56 7.89 4.78
CA GLU A 71 16.12 7.33 3.49
C GLU A 71 17.03 6.17 3.05
N SER A 72 18.32 6.22 3.38
CA SER A 72 19.28 5.17 3.06
C SER A 72 19.02 3.87 3.84
N GLU A 73 18.69 3.97 5.13
CA GLU A 73 18.33 2.80 5.94
C GLU A 73 17.08 2.12 5.37
N ILE A 74 16.00 2.87 5.13
CA ILE A 74 14.78 2.33 4.50
C ILE A 74 15.11 1.72 3.14
N ALA A 75 15.84 2.44 2.29
CA ALA A 75 16.23 2.00 0.96
C ALA A 75 16.99 0.66 0.96
N SER A 76 17.79 0.38 1.99
CA SER A 76 18.55 -0.87 2.10
C SER A 76 17.62 -2.11 2.18
N HIS A 77 16.53 -2.02 2.94
CA HIS A 77 15.54 -3.08 3.11
C HIS A 77 14.74 -3.37 1.83
N ILE A 78 14.52 -2.36 1.00
CA ILE A 78 13.71 -2.46 -0.23
C ILE A 78 14.56 -2.35 -1.51
N SER A 79 15.88 -2.46 -1.41
CA SER A 79 16.85 -2.23 -2.50
C SER A 79 16.65 -3.14 -3.72
N ARG A 80 16.02 -4.30 -3.53
CA ARG A 80 15.66 -5.25 -4.59
C ARG A 80 14.43 -4.82 -5.41
N LEU A 81 13.66 -3.87 -4.92
CA LEU A 81 12.47 -3.36 -5.61
C LEU A 81 12.85 -2.27 -6.61
N ARG A 82 12.05 -2.15 -7.67
CA ARG A 82 12.18 -1.01 -8.61
C ARG A 82 11.84 0.30 -7.90
N LEU A 83 12.53 1.37 -8.30
CA LEU A 83 12.33 2.73 -7.79
C LEU A 83 12.57 2.89 -6.28
N TYR A 84 13.35 2.00 -5.66
CA TYR A 84 13.49 1.90 -4.21
C TYR A 84 13.95 3.20 -3.53
N ARG A 85 14.81 4.01 -4.17
CA ARG A 85 15.25 5.31 -3.62
C ARG A 85 14.09 6.29 -3.46
N ASN A 86 13.27 6.45 -4.51
CA ASN A 86 12.08 7.29 -4.46
C ASN A 86 11.03 6.71 -3.51
N LYS A 87 10.86 5.38 -3.48
CA LYS A 87 9.98 4.71 -2.52
C LYS A 87 10.41 4.99 -1.08
N ALA A 88 11.69 4.87 -0.75
CA ALA A 88 12.20 5.16 0.59
C ALA A 88 11.94 6.60 1.01
N LYS A 89 12.18 7.57 0.13
CA LYS A 89 11.84 8.98 0.34
C LYS A 89 10.35 9.18 0.62
N PHE A 90 9.47 8.56 -0.18
CA PHE A 90 8.02 8.67 0.02
C PHE A 90 7.56 7.99 1.30
N LEU A 91 8.10 6.81 1.64
CA LEU A 91 7.77 6.11 2.88
C LEU A 91 8.12 6.94 4.12
N LYS A 92 9.35 7.50 4.17
CA LYS A 92 9.75 8.40 5.27
C LYS A 92 8.82 9.61 5.36
N LYS A 93 8.57 10.29 4.23
CA LYS A 93 7.71 11.48 4.21
C LYS A 93 6.26 11.16 4.60
N CYS A 94 5.71 10.06 4.10
CA CYS A 94 4.38 9.58 4.47
C CYS A 94 4.31 9.30 5.97
N ALA A 95 5.30 8.60 6.53
CA ALA A 95 5.37 8.33 7.96
C ALA A 95 5.42 9.61 8.80
N GLN A 96 6.15 10.65 8.32
CA GLN A 96 6.17 11.97 8.94
C GLN A 96 4.78 12.64 8.91
N GLN A 97 4.11 12.68 7.76
CA GLN A 97 2.77 13.26 7.61
C GLN A 97 1.73 12.56 8.47
N LEU A 98 1.82 11.23 8.63
CA LEU A 98 0.94 10.50 9.55
C LEU A 98 1.08 11.04 10.98
N LEU A 99 2.28 11.36 11.44
CA LEU A 99 2.51 11.90 12.79
C LEU A 99 2.06 13.34 12.92
N ASP A 100 2.37 14.17 11.92
CA ASP A 100 2.14 15.61 11.96
C ASP A 100 0.65 15.95 11.77
N ASP A 101 -0.04 15.24 10.87
CA ASP A 101 -1.38 15.60 10.40
C ASP A 101 -2.48 14.61 10.87
N PHE A 102 -2.11 13.40 11.31
CA PHE A 102 -3.06 12.29 11.56
C PHE A 102 -2.80 11.49 12.85
N ASP A 103 -2.11 12.06 13.85
CA ASP A 103 -1.84 11.42 15.16
C ASP A 103 -1.17 10.03 15.07
N GLY A 104 -0.39 9.81 14.01
CA GLY A 104 0.26 8.54 13.70
C GLY A 104 -0.67 7.44 13.19
N GLN A 105 -1.91 7.76 12.79
CA GLN A 105 -2.90 6.81 12.29
C GLN A 105 -3.12 6.95 10.78
N VAL A 106 -3.38 5.83 10.11
CA VAL A 106 -3.75 5.85 8.68
C VAL A 106 -5.17 6.40 8.53
N PRO A 107 -5.38 7.49 7.78
CA PRO A 107 -6.71 8.09 7.62
C PRO A 107 -7.63 7.18 6.79
N GLN A 108 -8.94 7.35 6.98
CA GLN A 108 -9.96 6.47 6.41
C GLN A 108 -10.68 7.07 5.20
N THR A 109 -10.41 8.33 4.86
CA THR A 109 -11.00 8.98 3.68
C THR A 109 -10.05 8.99 2.50
N ARG A 110 -10.60 8.98 1.29
CA ARG A 110 -9.81 8.97 0.06
C ARG A 110 -9.00 10.25 -0.08
N GLU A 111 -9.62 11.39 0.23
CA GLU A 111 -9.03 12.72 0.13
C GLU A 111 -7.83 12.86 1.06
N GLU A 112 -7.95 12.40 2.32
CA GLU A 112 -6.84 12.41 3.28
C GLU A 112 -5.73 11.44 2.86
N LEU A 113 -6.07 10.23 2.41
CA LEU A 113 -5.07 9.29 1.89
C LEU A 113 -4.32 9.86 0.68
N GLU A 114 -5.01 10.48 -0.27
CA GLU A 114 -4.39 11.13 -1.45
C GLU A 114 -3.50 12.33 -1.07
N SER A 115 -3.61 12.88 0.14
CA SER A 115 -2.72 13.94 0.64
C SER A 115 -1.34 13.42 1.10
N LEU A 116 -1.23 12.11 1.36
CA LEU A 116 0.01 11.47 1.80
C LEU A 116 1.00 11.29 0.64
N ALA A 117 2.28 11.51 0.93
CA ALA A 117 3.35 11.42 -0.06
C ALA A 117 3.46 10.00 -0.65
N GLY A 118 3.38 9.90 -1.98
CA GLY A 118 3.45 8.61 -2.68
C GLY A 118 2.12 7.84 -2.74
N VAL A 119 1.04 8.42 -2.22
CA VAL A 119 -0.30 7.85 -2.29
C VAL A 119 -1.10 8.53 -3.41
N GLY A 120 -1.40 7.79 -4.47
CA GLY A 120 -2.34 8.22 -5.50
C GLY A 120 -3.71 7.56 -5.33
N ARG A 121 -4.69 7.96 -6.16
CA ARG A 121 -6.07 7.45 -6.13
C ARG A 121 -6.20 5.92 -6.04
N LYS A 122 -5.39 5.18 -6.81
CA LYS A 122 -5.41 3.70 -6.75
C LYS A 122 -4.99 3.19 -5.38
N THR A 123 -3.91 3.74 -4.82
CA THR A 123 -3.40 3.36 -3.50
C THR A 123 -4.43 3.66 -2.43
N ALA A 124 -5.01 4.87 -2.43
CA ALA A 124 -6.06 5.26 -1.50
C ALA A 124 -7.26 4.30 -1.55
N ASN A 125 -7.78 4.01 -2.75
CA ASN A 125 -8.92 3.08 -2.90
C ASN A 125 -8.62 1.67 -2.39
N VAL A 126 -7.40 1.15 -2.59
CA VAL A 126 -7.01 -0.17 -2.09
C VAL A 126 -6.92 -0.15 -0.57
N VAL A 127 -6.28 0.86 0.03
CA VAL A 127 -6.15 0.97 1.48
C VAL A 127 -7.53 1.10 2.14
N MET A 128 -8.44 1.89 1.56
CA MET A 128 -9.82 1.98 2.02
C MET A 128 -10.52 0.62 1.97
N SER A 129 -10.60 0.03 0.77
CA SER A 129 -11.38 -1.19 0.54
C SER A 129 -10.82 -2.41 1.30
N VAL A 130 -9.51 -2.51 1.49
CA VAL A 130 -8.87 -3.66 2.14
C VAL A 130 -8.68 -3.42 3.64
N GLY A 131 -8.35 -2.20 4.05
CA GLY A 131 -8.06 -1.88 5.43
C GLY A 131 -9.30 -1.56 6.26
N PHE A 132 -10.29 -0.87 5.68
CA PHE A 132 -11.43 -0.33 6.41
C PHE A 132 -12.80 -0.90 5.99
N GLY A 133 -12.85 -1.65 4.88
CA GLY A 133 -14.08 -2.23 4.32
C GLY A 133 -14.77 -1.34 3.31
#